data_AF-A0A929VU60-F1
#
_entry.id   AF-A0A929VU60-F1
#
_cell.length_a   1.000
_cell.length_b   1.000
_cell.length_c   1.000
_cell.angle_alpha   90.00
_cell.angle_beta   90.00
_cell.angle_gamma   90.00
#
_symmetry.space_group_name_H-M   'P 1'
#
loop_
_entity.id
_entity.type
_entity.pdbx_description
1 polymer ?
#
loop_
_entity_poly.entity_id
_entity_poly.type
_entity_poly.pdbx_seq_one_letter_code
_entity_poly.pdbx_strand_id
1 'polypeptide(L)'
;MMSFRKYIVTLILSVFSLAAYSQQLYNRYGEIIGRYESEKIYDRTGSYKGRQLADRFYDAKGNCIGRYSNGRYYDKQGGYIGYLKDSKFYSGSGVYMGEIKRE
;
A
#
# COMPACT_ATOMS: atom_id res chain seq x y z
N MET A 1 -24.20 7.63 0.47
CA MET A 1 -23.38 6.44 0.16
C MET A 1 -21.96 6.87 -0.17
N MET A 2 -21.06 6.80 0.81
CA MET A 2 -19.69 7.31 0.66
C MET A 2 -18.90 6.46 -0.33
N SER A 3 -18.47 7.10 -1.42
CA SER A 3 -17.89 6.45 -2.60
C SER A 3 -16.61 5.67 -2.30
N PHE A 4 -16.60 4.43 -2.76
CA PHE A 4 -15.50 3.49 -2.99
C PHE A 4 -14.15 4.11 -3.42
N ARG A 5 -14.16 5.32 -3.99
CA ARG A 5 -12.98 6.15 -4.36
C ARG A 5 -12.04 6.51 -3.20
N LYS A 6 -12.50 6.61 -1.95
CA LYS A 6 -11.64 7.00 -0.82
C LYS A 6 -10.76 5.87 -0.29
N TYR A 7 -11.20 4.62 -0.39
CA TYR A 7 -10.43 3.46 0.08
C TYR A 7 -9.26 3.12 -0.84
N ILE A 8 -9.35 3.46 -2.13
CA ILE A 8 -8.26 3.27 -3.09
C ILE A 8 -7.02 4.05 -2.66
N VAL A 9 -7.17 5.22 -2.02
CA VAL A 9 -6.02 6.01 -1.52
C VAL A 9 -5.46 5.45 -0.21
N THR A 10 -6.28 4.84 0.65
CA THR A 10 -5.80 4.21 1.90
C THR A 10 -5.16 2.83 1.67
N LEU A 11 -5.37 2.23 0.49
CA LEU A 11 -4.95 0.87 0.16
C LEU A 11 -3.58 0.80 -0.57
N ILE A 12 -2.97 1.94 -0.94
CA ILE A 12 -1.71 1.99 -1.71
C ILE A 12 -0.52 2.35 -0.84
N LEU A 13 -0.46 1.81 0.37
CA LEU A 13 0.79 1.80 1.13
C LEU A 13 1.50 0.48 0.85
N SER A 14 2.14 0.50 -0.31
CA SER A 14 3.57 0.25 -0.47
C SER A 14 4.20 -0.87 0.36
N VAL A 15 4.91 -1.75 -0.34
CA VAL A 15 5.78 -2.77 0.23
C VAL A 15 7.00 -2.94 -0.65
N PHE A 16 8.13 -3.10 0.00
CA PHE A 16 9.28 -3.79 -0.55
C PHE A 16 9.74 -4.83 0.48
N SER A 17 10.12 -6.02 0.01
CA SER A 17 10.51 -7.16 0.85
C SER A 17 11.88 -6.95 1.47
N LEU A 18 11.92 -7.00 2.81
CA LEU A 18 13.05 -7.49 3.59
C LEU A 18 12.47 -8.36 4.70
N ALA A 19 12.68 -9.67 4.55
CA ALA A 19 12.27 -10.69 5.49
C ALA A 19 13.01 -10.49 6.82
N ALA A 20 12.40 -9.78 7.76
CA ALA A 20 12.66 -9.84 9.22
C ALA A 20 11.95 -8.72 10.01
N TYR A 21 11.52 -7.61 9.39
CA TYR A 21 11.09 -6.41 10.12
C TYR A 21 9.67 -5.94 9.76
N SER A 22 8.91 -5.58 10.79
CA SER A 22 7.65 -4.83 10.69
C SER A 22 7.93 -3.46 10.06
N GLN A 23 7.09 -3.07 9.10
CA GLN A 23 7.17 -1.80 8.40
C GLN A 23 5.94 -0.97 8.73
N GLN A 24 6.12 0.23 9.29
CA GLN A 24 5.04 1.15 9.58
C GLN A 24 4.71 1.99 8.35
N LEU A 25 3.41 2.17 8.12
CA LEU A 25 2.89 2.89 6.97
C LEU A 25 2.35 4.24 7.44
N TYR A 26 2.86 5.30 6.85
CA TYR A 26 2.54 6.68 7.19
C TYR A 26 1.78 7.35 6.05
N ASN A 27 0.78 8.15 6.37
CA ASN A 27 0.16 9.03 5.38
C ASN A 27 1.03 10.27 5.10
N ARG A 28 0.60 11.11 4.16
CA ARG A 28 1.32 12.35 3.79
C ARG A 28 1.51 13.37 4.92
N TYR A 29 0.78 13.24 6.03
CA TYR A 29 0.87 14.10 7.20
C TYR A 29 1.80 13.51 8.28
N GLY A 30 2.37 12.33 8.06
CA GLY A 30 3.23 11.66 9.03
C GLY A 30 2.46 10.89 10.10
N GLU A 31 1.18 10.60 9.90
CA GLU A 31 0.39 9.77 10.81
C GLU A 31 0.51 8.29 10.40
N ILE A 32 0.72 7.41 11.37
CA ILE A 32 0.62 5.97 11.14
C ILE A 32 -0.81 5.64 10.72
N ILE A 33 -0.96 4.90 9.62
CA ILE A 33 -2.25 4.41 9.15
C ILE A 33 -2.30 2.89 8.99
N GLY A 34 -1.16 2.22 9.14
CA GLY A 34 -1.09 0.77 9.17
C GLY A 34 0.31 0.24 9.36
N ARG A 35 0.43 -1.08 9.23
CA ARG A 35 1.71 -1.77 9.15
C ARG A 35 1.67 -2.86 8.08
N TYR A 36 2.84 -3.12 7.53
CA TYR A 36 3.11 -4.28 6.71
C TYR A 36 4.02 -5.23 7.49
N GLU A 37 3.60 -6.47 7.62
CA GLU A 37 4.29 -7.47 8.42
C GLU A 37 4.05 -8.86 7.82
N SER A 38 5.13 -9.58 7.51
CA SER A 38 5.05 -10.96 7.00
C SER A 38 4.03 -11.12 5.87
N GLU A 39 4.17 -10.31 4.80
CA GLU A 39 3.26 -10.29 3.63
C GLU A 39 1.86 -9.76 3.88
N LYS A 40 1.50 -9.47 5.13
CA LYS A 40 0.16 -9.01 5.51
C LYS A 40 0.16 -7.51 5.77
N ILE A 41 -0.96 -6.90 5.45
CA ILE A 41 -1.24 -5.47 5.64
C ILE A 41 -2.32 -5.35 6.70
N TYR A 42 -2.04 -4.54 7.71
CA TYR A 42 -2.95 -4.24 8.80
C TYR A 42 -3.20 -2.74 8.86
N ASP A 43 -4.39 -2.33 9.28
CA ASP A 43 -4.62 -0.91 9.62
C ASP A 43 -3.99 -0.55 10.97
N ARG A 44 -4.05 0.74 11.34
CA ARG A 44 -3.52 1.25 12.62
C ARG A 44 -4.11 0.53 13.85
N THR A 45 -5.31 -0.06 13.76
CA THR A 45 -5.92 -0.82 14.87
C THR A 45 -5.42 -2.26 14.94
N GLY A 46 -4.62 -2.70 13.97
CA GLY A 46 -4.17 -4.09 13.85
C GLY A 46 -5.17 -5.00 13.12
N SER A 47 -6.19 -4.45 12.48
CA SER A 47 -7.14 -5.25 11.70
C SER A 47 -6.55 -5.59 10.33
N TYR A 48 -6.59 -6.87 9.95
CA TYR A 48 -6.12 -7.35 8.65
C TYR A 48 -6.91 -6.70 7.50
N LYS A 49 -6.21 -6.13 6.52
CA LYS A 49 -6.80 -5.49 5.33
C LYS A 49 -6.49 -6.21 4.04
N GLY A 50 -5.47 -7.06 4.02
CA GLY A 50 -5.03 -7.72 2.82
C GLY A 50 -3.60 -8.17 2.91
N ARG A 51 -3.08 -8.62 1.78
CA ARG A 51 -1.72 -9.14 1.67
C ARG A 51 -1.12 -8.80 0.33
N GLN A 52 0.20 -8.80 0.29
CA GLN A 52 0.93 -8.84 -0.96
C GLN A 52 1.54 -10.22 -1.14
N LEU A 53 1.37 -10.80 -2.31
CA LEU A 53 2.05 -12.01 -2.73
C LEU A 53 2.79 -11.72 -4.03
N ALA A 54 4.12 -11.87 -4.00
CA ALA A 54 5.00 -11.46 -5.09
C ALA A 54 4.72 -10.02 -5.54
N ASP A 55 4.24 -9.84 -6.77
CA ASP A 55 3.94 -8.55 -7.40
C ASP A 55 2.47 -8.14 -7.28
N ARG A 56 1.60 -8.92 -6.61
CA ARG A 56 0.15 -8.69 -6.55
C ARG A 56 -0.35 -8.37 -5.16
N PHE A 57 -1.36 -7.51 -5.10
CA PHE A 57 -2.05 -7.12 -3.88
C PHE A 57 -3.44 -7.75 -3.83
N TYR A 58 -3.79 -8.27 -2.66
CA TYR A 58 -5.07 -8.90 -2.39
C TYR A 58 -5.74 -8.22 -1.21
N ASP A 59 -7.06 -8.02 -1.29
CA ASP A 59 -7.84 -7.57 -0.15
C ASP A 59 -7.99 -8.67 0.93
N ALA A 60 -8.60 -8.32 2.06
CA ALA A 60 -8.82 -9.26 3.16
C ALA A 60 -9.68 -10.48 2.78
N LYS A 61 -10.46 -10.39 1.69
CA LYS A 61 -11.30 -11.48 1.16
C LYS A 61 -10.56 -12.34 0.13
N GLY A 62 -9.34 -11.94 -0.26
CA GLY A 62 -8.53 -12.65 -1.26
C GLY A 62 -8.75 -12.20 -2.70
N ASN A 63 -9.43 -11.08 -2.95
CA ASN A 63 -9.59 -10.55 -4.31
C ASN A 63 -8.34 -9.77 -4.71
N CYS A 64 -7.83 -10.01 -5.93
CA CYS A 64 -6.78 -9.17 -6.50
C CYS A 64 -7.28 -7.74 -6.72
N ILE A 65 -6.58 -6.77 -6.13
CA ILE A 65 -6.93 -5.34 -6.16
C ILE A 65 -5.92 -4.51 -6.96
N GLY A 66 -4.74 -5.06 -7.24
CA GLY A 66 -3.71 -4.37 -7.98
C GLY A 66 -2.41 -5.14 -8.05
N ARG A 67 -1.41 -4.52 -8.67
CA ARG A 67 -0.06 -5.07 -8.81
C ARG A 67 1.00 -3.98 -8.72
N TYR A 68 2.21 -4.39 -8.39
CA TYR A 68 3.42 -3.60 -8.45
C TYR A 68 4.30 -4.13 -9.58
N SER A 69 4.77 -3.27 -10.47
CA SER A 69 5.66 -3.68 -11.55
C SER A 69 6.58 -2.52 -11.90
N ASN A 70 7.89 -2.78 -11.97
CA ASN A 70 8.91 -1.82 -12.40
C ASN A 70 8.80 -0.46 -11.69
N GLY A 71 8.73 -0.45 -10.34
CA GLY A 71 8.64 0.77 -9.55
C GLY A 71 7.24 1.40 -9.45
N ARG A 72 6.24 0.83 -10.14
CA ARG A 72 4.93 1.44 -10.34
C ARG A 72 3.81 0.56 -9.80
N TYR A 73 2.75 1.20 -9.32
CA TYR A 73 1.53 0.56 -8.86
C TYR A 73 0.43 0.71 -9.89
N TYR A 74 -0.33 -0.36 -10.07
CA TYR A 74 -1.46 -0.43 -10.98
C TYR A 74 -2.66 -1.04 -10.27
N ASP A 75 -3.86 -0.60 -10.64
CA ASP A 75 -5.09 -1.25 -10.18
C ASP A 75 -5.28 -2.62 -10.86
N LYS A 76 -6.32 -3.35 -10.45
CA LYS A 76 -6.64 -4.67 -11.01
C LYS A 76 -6.99 -4.63 -12.51
N GLN A 77 -7.38 -3.48 -13.06
CA GLN A 77 -7.62 -3.26 -14.48
C GLN A 77 -6.35 -2.85 -15.25
N GLY A 78 -5.25 -2.57 -14.54
CA GLY A 78 -4.01 -2.06 -15.13
C GLY A 78 -3.94 -0.55 -15.26
N GLY A 79 -4.87 0.19 -14.67
CA GLY A 79 -4.79 1.64 -14.55
C GLY A 79 -3.61 2.05 -13.66
N TYR A 80 -2.82 3.02 -14.10
CA TYR A 80 -1.68 3.52 -13.36
C TYR A 80 -2.13 4.32 -12.14
N ILE A 81 -1.62 3.93 -10.97
CA ILE A 81 -1.97 4.54 -9.69
C ILE A 81 -0.90 5.51 -9.22
N GLY A 82 0.36 5.11 -9.32
CA GLY A 82 1.46 5.83 -8.68
C GLY A 82 2.76 5.04 -8.64
N TYR A 83 3.74 5.53 -7.88
CA TYR A 83 5.07 4.95 -7.84
C TYR A 83 5.69 5.05 -6.45
N LEU A 84 6.63 4.14 -6.17
CA LEU A 84 7.47 4.19 -4.98
C LEU A 84 8.82 4.78 -5.36
N LYS A 85 9.31 5.73 -4.57
CA LYS A 85 10.67 6.26 -4.68
C LYS A 85 11.20 6.56 -3.28
N ASP A 86 12.36 6.01 -2.94
CA ASP A 86 13.03 6.25 -1.64
C ASP A 86 12.11 6.02 -0.43
N SER A 87 11.37 4.90 -0.43
CA SER A 87 10.34 4.53 0.57
C SER A 87 9.14 5.48 0.65
N LYS A 88 9.02 6.45 -0.25
CA LYS A 88 7.90 7.40 -0.35
C LYS A 88 7.00 7.02 -1.51
N PHE A 89 5.70 7.04 -1.26
CA PHE A 89 4.68 6.77 -2.24
C PHE A 89 4.13 8.07 -2.82
N TYR A 90 4.02 8.10 -4.15
CA TYR A 90 3.52 9.22 -4.92
C TYR A 90 2.37 8.76 -5.83
N SER A 91 1.38 9.62 -6.01
CA SER A 91 0.31 9.40 -6.99
C SER A 91 0.86 9.41 -8.41
N GLY A 92 0.07 8.95 -9.38
CA GLY A 92 0.43 9.02 -10.80
C GLY A 92 0.65 10.44 -11.33
N SER A 93 0.15 11.46 -10.61
CA SER A 93 0.39 12.88 -10.88
C SER A 93 1.58 13.45 -10.09
N GLY A 94 2.31 12.63 -9.33
CA GLY A 94 3.48 13.04 -8.56
C GLY A 94 3.18 13.65 -7.19
N VAL A 95 1.93 13.55 -6.69
CA VAL A 95 1.58 14.08 -5.37
C VAL A 95 2.07 13.12 -4.30
N TYR A 96 2.78 13.62 -3.28
CA TYR A 96 3.19 12.82 -2.13
C TYR A 96 1.97 12.30 -1.35
N MET A 97 1.94 11.00 -1.10
CA MET A 97 0.79 10.32 -0.47
C MET A 97 1.14 9.71 0.88
N GLY A 98 2.42 9.43 1.13
CA GLY A 98 2.86 8.79 2.36
C GLY A 98 4.20 8.09 2.19
N GLU A 99 4.63 7.41 3.23
CA GLU A 99 5.92 6.74 3.26
C GLU A 99 5.88 5.47 4.13
N ILE A 100 6.82 4.58 3.88
CA ILE A 100 7.08 3.43 4.73
C ILE A 100 8.33 3.72 5.54
N LYS A 101 8.29 3.40 6.83
CA LYS A 101 9.49 3.36 7.68
C LYS A 101 9.61 1.98 8.30
N ARG A 102 10.86 1.56 8.48
CA ARG A 102 11.14 0.43 9.36
C ARG A 102 10.86 0.84 10.79
N GLU A 103 10.34 -0.10 11.55
CA GLU A 103 10.32 -0.03 13.02
C GLU A 103 11.74 -0.22 13.58
#